data_AF-A0A4R2CB59-F1
#
_entry.id   AF-A0A4R2CB59-F1
#
_cell.length_a   1.000
_cell.length_b   1.000
_cell.length_c   1.000
_cell.angle_alpha   90.00
_cell.angle_beta   90.00
_cell.angle_gamma   90.00
#
_symmetry.space_group_name_H-M   'P 1'
#
loop_
_entity.id
_entity.type
_entity.pdbx_description
1 polymer ?
#
loop_
_entity_poly.entity_id
_entity_poly.type
_entity_poly.pdbx_seq_one_letter_code
_entity_poly.pdbx_strand_id
1 'polypeptide(L)'
;MAIKRRAFLDANVLRGQLTTDILLTLAYREQFEPRWSQDVLDEVRRNRPPGLPEAAIDKRLATMNRAFPPAMTSGYKHLMPEMRADAKDKHVLAAAVHSNSVVLVTENVKDFDPPNSGKHAMHVEKVSAFLNRLLDDDPAEVLAAMNEVVSRTDRAPNSIRELIDKMAVQEDLKGFAHDLNEAVPADQRGTHPSLQASRSAKVALDGIAPPGEVAAKSALASESRKSAQAQDKGAEREL
;
A
#
# COMPACT_ATOMS: atom_id res chain seq x y z
N MET A 1 -17.51 14.92 9.44
CA MET A 1 -16.12 15.12 8.96
C MET A 1 -15.46 13.76 8.91
N ALA A 2 -15.00 13.29 7.74
CA ALA A 2 -14.23 12.06 7.67
C ALA A 2 -12.94 12.24 8.50
N ILE A 3 -12.61 11.29 9.36
CA ILE A 3 -11.37 11.33 10.13
C ILE A 3 -10.23 11.10 9.14
N LYS A 4 -9.49 12.15 8.79
CA LYS A 4 -8.31 12.02 7.94
C LYS A 4 -7.25 11.23 8.70
N ARG A 5 -6.83 10.13 8.10
CA ARG A 5 -5.85 9.23 8.69
C ARG A 5 -4.47 9.86 8.58
N ARG A 6 -3.77 9.99 9.70
CA ARG A 6 -2.37 10.44 9.70
C ARG A 6 -1.47 9.33 9.17
N ALA A 7 -0.61 9.68 8.22
CA ALA A 7 0.38 8.77 7.66
C ALA A 7 1.79 9.32 7.93
N PHE A 8 2.62 8.52 8.58
CA PHE A 8 4.03 8.86 8.77
C PHE A 8 4.82 8.43 7.54
N LEU A 9 5.56 9.34 6.93
CA LEU A 9 6.34 9.10 5.72
C LEU A 9 7.81 8.92 6.09
N ASP A 10 8.36 7.75 5.76
CA ASP A 10 9.76 7.41 6.00
C ASP A 10 10.70 8.16 5.01
N ALA A 11 11.98 8.27 5.37
CA ALA A 11 13.00 8.92 4.55
C ALA A 11 13.17 8.21 3.20
N ASN A 12 13.05 6.88 3.16
CA ASN A 12 13.18 6.12 1.91
C ASN A 12 12.07 6.42 0.89
N VAL A 13 10.89 6.86 1.35
CA VAL A 13 9.78 7.34 0.53
C VAL A 13 10.03 8.79 0.10
N LEU A 14 10.38 9.65 1.07
CA LEU A 14 10.56 11.09 0.84
C LEU A 14 11.77 11.46 -0.03
N ARG A 15 12.67 10.51 -0.32
CA ARG A 15 13.76 10.71 -1.29
C ARG A 15 13.26 10.70 -2.74
N GLY A 16 12.22 9.94 -3.06
CA GLY A 16 11.67 9.85 -4.41
C GLY A 16 10.96 11.14 -4.81
N GLN A 17 11.47 11.86 -5.81
CA GLN A 17 10.89 13.16 -6.20
C GLN A 17 9.45 13.00 -6.69
N LEU A 18 9.19 12.02 -7.58
CA LEU A 18 7.84 11.75 -8.10
C LEU A 18 6.93 11.20 -7.01
N THR A 19 7.42 10.23 -6.23
CA THR A 19 6.73 9.63 -5.09
C THR A 19 6.26 10.69 -4.10
N THR A 20 7.14 11.62 -3.74
CA THR A 20 6.82 12.72 -2.83
C THR A 20 5.82 13.70 -3.43
N ASP A 21 5.94 14.02 -4.72
CA ASP A 21 5.02 14.93 -5.40
C ASP A 21 3.58 14.36 -5.43
N ILE A 22 3.45 13.06 -5.71
CA ILE A 22 2.17 12.33 -5.64
C ILE A 22 1.60 12.35 -4.22
N LEU A 23 2.38 11.93 -3.23
CA LEU A 23 1.94 11.86 -1.83
C LEU A 23 1.53 13.24 -1.30
N LEU A 24 2.30 14.28 -1.57
CA LEU A 24 1.99 15.63 -1.10
C LEU A 24 0.83 16.25 -1.86
N THR A 25 0.60 15.88 -3.12
CA THR A 25 -0.62 16.31 -3.85
C THR A 25 -1.86 15.67 -3.25
N LEU A 26 -1.82 14.37 -2.96
CA LEU A 26 -2.91 13.68 -2.27
C LEU A 26 -3.17 14.25 -0.87
N ALA A 27 -2.11 14.56 -0.12
CA ALA A 27 -2.23 15.24 1.16
C ALA A 27 -2.84 16.64 1.05
N TYR A 28 -2.46 17.42 0.02
CA TYR A 28 -3.02 18.74 -0.25
C TYR A 28 -4.51 18.65 -0.59
N ARG A 29 -4.90 17.60 -1.33
CA ARG A 29 -6.30 17.21 -1.60
C ARG A 29 -6.95 16.46 -0.45
N GLU A 30 -6.41 16.59 0.75
CA GLU A 30 -7.06 16.19 1.98
C GLU A 30 -7.30 14.67 2.14
N GLN A 31 -6.65 13.82 1.32
CA GLN A 31 -6.80 12.37 1.34
C GLN A 31 -6.14 11.72 2.58
N PHE A 32 -5.11 12.37 3.12
CA PHE A 32 -4.49 11.98 4.39
C PHE A 32 -3.72 13.15 5.01
N GLU A 33 -3.35 13.03 6.29
CA GLU A 33 -2.50 14.00 6.97
C GLU A 33 -1.05 13.50 7.03
N PRO A 34 -0.10 14.08 6.27
CA PRO A 34 1.27 13.60 6.27
C PRO A 34 1.98 13.98 7.57
N ARG A 35 2.86 13.09 8.05
CA ARG A 35 3.74 13.30 9.21
C ARG A 35 5.16 12.90 8.86
N TRP A 36 6.14 13.63 9.40
CA TRP A 36 7.57 13.29 9.36
C TRP A 36 8.29 13.90 10.57
N SER A 37 9.52 13.48 10.84
CA SER A 37 10.36 14.05 11.89
C SER A 37 11.59 14.74 11.32
N GLN A 38 12.28 15.55 12.14
CA GLN A 38 13.55 16.16 11.74
C GLN A 38 14.61 15.10 11.42
N ASP A 39 14.71 14.02 12.21
CA ASP A 39 15.69 12.94 11.96
C ASP A 39 15.45 12.30 10.57
N VAL A 40 14.18 12.10 10.17
CA VAL A 40 13.80 11.62 8.84
C VAL A 40 14.19 12.61 7.73
N LEU A 41 13.93 13.90 7.92
CA LEU A 41 14.33 14.92 6.93
C LEU A 41 15.85 15.02 6.79
N ASP A 42 16.59 14.86 7.89
CA ASP A 42 18.06 14.82 7.88
C ASP A 42 18.57 13.59 7.13
N GLU A 43 17.89 12.45 7.22
CA GLU A 43 18.19 11.28 6.38
C GLU A 43 17.93 11.50 4.90
N VAL A 44 16.85 12.20 4.54
CA VAL A 44 16.58 12.60 3.15
C VAL A 44 17.71 13.52 2.65
N ARG A 45 18.17 14.46 3.47
CA ARG A 45 19.25 15.40 3.14
C ARG A 45 20.60 14.69 2.96
N ARG A 46 20.95 13.79 3.89
CA ARG A 46 22.20 13.00 3.87
C ARG A 46 22.26 12.08 2.64
N ASN A 47 21.13 11.48 2.27
CA ASN A 47 21.03 10.51 1.18
C ASN A 47 20.47 11.14 -0.11
N ARG A 48 20.66 12.45 -0.33
CA ARG A 48 20.20 13.12 -1.55
C ARG A 48 20.87 12.51 -2.80
N PRO A 49 20.21 12.58 -3.98
CA PRO A 49 20.79 12.07 -5.23
C PRO A 49 22.19 12.63 -5.52
N PRO A 50 23.11 11.81 -6.06
CA PRO A 50 24.42 12.29 -6.49
C PRO A 50 24.29 13.48 -7.45
N GLY A 51 25.10 14.53 -7.22
CA GLY A 51 25.08 15.74 -8.03
C GLY A 51 23.98 16.75 -7.69
N LEU A 52 23.04 16.42 -6.80
CA LEU A 52 22.06 17.41 -6.32
C LEU A 52 22.74 18.39 -5.35
N PRO A 53 22.70 19.72 -5.60
CA PRO A 53 23.23 20.71 -4.67
C PRO A 53 22.51 20.66 -3.33
N GLU A 54 23.24 20.87 -2.23
CA GLU A 54 22.66 20.88 -0.88
C GLU A 54 21.56 21.94 -0.74
N ALA A 55 21.79 23.15 -1.27
CA ALA A 55 20.79 24.22 -1.30
C ALA A 55 19.48 23.81 -2.02
N ALA A 56 19.54 22.90 -3.00
CA ALA A 56 18.35 22.42 -3.71
C ALA A 56 17.51 21.48 -2.83
N ILE A 57 18.15 20.54 -2.12
CA ILE A 57 17.43 19.66 -1.19
C ILE A 57 16.88 20.46 0.00
N ASP A 58 17.62 21.45 0.50
CA ASP A 58 17.20 22.31 1.60
C ASP A 58 15.96 23.13 1.23
N LYS A 59 15.97 23.72 0.03
CA LYS A 59 14.82 24.46 -0.50
C LYS A 59 13.58 23.56 -0.62
N ARG A 60 13.75 22.31 -1.04
CA ARG A 60 12.66 21.32 -1.13
C ARG A 60 12.09 21.01 0.25
N LEU A 61 12.94 20.64 1.22
CA LEU A 61 12.52 20.32 2.59
C LEU A 61 11.84 21.51 3.29
N ALA A 62 12.38 22.72 3.10
CA ALA A 62 11.77 23.95 3.61
C ALA A 62 10.40 24.23 2.97
N THR A 63 10.24 23.92 1.69
CA THR A 63 8.95 24.06 1.00
C THR A 63 7.92 23.04 1.50
N MET A 64 8.33 21.79 1.74
CA MET A 64 7.46 20.78 2.35
C MET A 64 6.96 21.21 3.73
N ASN A 65 7.87 21.66 4.62
CA ASN A 65 7.50 22.13 5.96
C ASN A 65 6.60 23.36 5.94
N ARG A 66 6.80 24.28 4.98
CA ARG A 66 5.93 25.46 4.81
C ARG A 66 4.54 25.09 4.29
N ALA A 67 4.45 24.12 3.38
CA ALA A 67 3.18 23.65 2.83
C ALA A 67 2.38 22.82 3.83
N PHE A 68 3.07 22.07 4.71
CA PHE A 68 2.44 21.23 5.72
C PHE A 68 3.00 21.50 7.14
N PRO A 69 2.72 22.67 7.74
CA PRO A 69 3.22 22.98 9.08
C PRO A 69 2.90 21.93 10.16
N PRO A 70 1.71 21.28 10.18
CA PRO A 70 1.40 20.24 11.16
C PRO A 70 2.13 18.90 10.97
N ALA A 71 2.83 18.70 9.85
CA ALA A 71 3.46 17.42 9.53
C ALA A 71 4.68 17.13 10.43
N MET A 72 5.38 18.18 10.88
CA MET A 72 6.57 18.04 11.70
C MET A 72 6.23 17.43 13.07
N THR A 73 6.87 16.31 13.38
CA THR A 73 6.72 15.58 14.63
C THR A 73 8.01 15.68 15.43
N SER A 74 7.90 16.17 16.67
CA SER A 74 8.99 16.31 17.64
C SER A 74 8.66 15.53 18.92
N GLY A 75 9.57 15.52 19.91
CA GLY A 75 9.28 14.97 21.24
C GLY A 75 9.24 13.44 21.37
N TYR A 76 9.39 12.68 20.29
CA TYR A 76 9.21 11.21 20.28
C TYR A 76 10.39 10.39 20.84
N LYS A 77 11.57 10.99 21.06
CA LYS A 77 12.81 10.24 21.36
C LYS A 77 12.71 9.34 22.59
N HIS A 78 11.88 9.70 23.57
CA HIS A 78 11.63 8.91 24.77
C HIS A 78 10.97 7.55 24.48
N LEU A 79 10.25 7.41 23.35
CA LEU A 79 9.61 6.15 22.95
C LEU A 79 10.56 5.19 22.22
N MET A 80 11.69 5.67 21.70
CA MET A 80 12.60 4.85 20.89
C MET A 80 13.02 3.53 21.55
N PRO A 81 13.35 3.48 22.87
CA PRO A 81 13.72 2.22 23.52
C PRO A 81 12.62 1.15 23.48
N GLU A 82 11.35 1.56 23.44
CA GLU A 82 10.18 0.68 23.45
C GLU A 82 9.77 0.20 22.05
N MET A 83 10.37 0.74 20.99
CA MET A 83 9.99 0.43 19.60
C MET A 83 10.58 -0.90 19.13
N ARG A 84 9.73 -1.72 18.52
CA ARG A 84 10.08 -2.97 17.83
C ARG A 84 10.39 -2.68 16.35
N ALA A 85 11.63 -2.29 16.10
CA ALA A 85 12.19 -2.04 14.78
C ALA A 85 13.71 -2.22 14.86
N ASP A 86 14.35 -2.31 13.70
CA ASP A 86 15.81 -2.26 13.57
C ASP A 86 16.38 -1.04 14.30
N ALA A 87 17.59 -1.19 14.86
CA ALA A 87 18.17 -0.18 15.76
C ALA A 87 18.25 1.23 15.14
N LYS A 88 18.53 1.31 13.83
CA LYS A 88 18.58 2.57 13.07
C LYS A 88 17.19 3.15 12.79
N ASP A 89 16.15 2.31 12.73
CA ASP A 89 14.79 2.68 12.30
C ASP A 89 13.82 2.93 13.48
N LYS A 90 14.25 2.65 14.71
CA LYS A 90 13.47 2.93 15.94
C LYS A 90 12.98 4.38 16.03
N HIS A 91 13.74 5.33 15.50
CA HIS A 91 13.37 6.75 15.52
C HIS A 91 12.16 7.03 14.61
N VAL A 92 12.05 6.33 13.48
CA VAL A 92 10.92 6.41 12.53
C VAL A 92 9.66 5.90 13.20
N LEU A 93 9.70 4.69 13.78
CA LEU A 93 8.53 4.09 14.43
C LEU A 93 8.09 4.88 15.67
N ALA A 94 9.04 5.37 16.46
CA ALA A 94 8.75 6.22 17.62
C ALA A 94 8.01 7.49 17.22
N ALA A 95 8.47 8.16 16.16
CA ALA A 95 7.83 9.37 15.65
C ALA A 95 6.45 9.08 15.03
N ALA A 96 6.28 7.96 14.33
CA ALA A 96 4.99 7.52 13.80
C ALA A 96 3.97 7.29 14.92
N VAL A 97 4.34 6.56 15.97
CA VAL A 97 3.49 6.33 17.16
C VAL A 97 3.19 7.64 17.87
N HIS A 98 4.20 8.47 18.15
CA HIS A 98 4.03 9.74 18.85
C HIS A 98 3.10 10.73 18.12
N SER A 99 3.14 10.74 16.79
CA SER A 99 2.27 11.58 15.97
C SER A 99 0.83 11.09 15.89
N ASN A 100 0.50 9.95 16.51
CA ASN A 100 -0.75 9.22 16.34
C ASN A 100 -1.02 8.90 14.85
N SER A 101 0.05 8.61 14.10
CA SER A 101 -0.12 8.08 12.75
C SER A 101 -0.75 6.70 12.83
N VAL A 102 -1.71 6.43 11.96
CA VAL A 102 -2.35 5.11 11.88
C VAL A 102 -1.61 4.18 10.93
N VAL A 103 -0.74 4.76 10.09
CA VAL A 103 0.10 4.04 9.14
C VAL A 103 1.48 4.67 9.04
N LEU A 104 2.50 3.82 8.96
CA LEU A 104 3.86 4.15 8.57
C LEU A 104 4.08 3.68 7.12
N VAL A 105 4.39 4.62 6.23
CA VAL A 105 4.65 4.34 4.81
C VAL A 105 6.15 4.26 4.60
N THR A 106 6.64 3.07 4.22
CA THR A 106 8.07 2.76 4.02
C THR A 106 8.26 1.65 3.01
N GLU A 107 9.36 1.70 2.24
CA GLU A 107 9.74 0.58 1.37
C GLU A 107 10.46 -0.55 2.11
N ASN A 108 10.90 -0.31 3.36
CA ASN A 108 11.66 -1.26 4.18
C ASN A 108 10.79 -1.93 5.24
N VAL A 109 9.58 -2.38 4.89
CA VAL A 109 8.58 -2.94 5.83
C VAL A 109 9.18 -3.99 6.79
N LYS A 110 10.12 -4.83 6.31
CA LYS A 110 10.77 -5.88 7.11
C LYS A 110 11.61 -5.36 8.29
N ASP A 111 12.01 -4.09 8.28
CA ASP A 111 12.81 -3.47 9.33
C ASP A 111 11.93 -3.05 10.53
N PHE A 112 10.60 -3.25 10.44
CA PHE A 112 9.60 -2.86 11.43
C PHE A 112 8.75 -4.07 11.86
N ASP A 113 8.57 -4.25 13.17
CA ASP A 113 7.72 -5.29 13.77
C ASP A 113 6.85 -4.72 14.91
N PRO A 114 6.07 -3.65 14.67
CA PRO A 114 5.19 -3.10 15.68
C PRO A 114 4.08 -4.09 16.06
N PRO A 115 3.54 -4.00 17.29
CA PRO A 115 2.37 -4.78 17.66
C PRO A 115 1.15 -4.40 16.81
N ASN A 116 0.20 -5.33 16.64
CA ASN A 116 -1.06 -5.04 15.93
C ASN A 116 -2.11 -4.31 16.81
N SER A 117 -1.88 -4.21 18.11
CA SER A 117 -2.81 -3.62 19.07
C SER A 117 -2.09 -2.97 20.26
N GLY A 118 -2.74 -2.00 20.90
CA GLY A 118 -2.22 -1.30 22.08
C GLY A 118 -1.51 0.02 21.75
N LYS A 119 -0.85 0.61 22.76
CA LYS A 119 -0.30 1.98 22.70
C LYS A 119 0.77 2.23 21.63
N HIS A 120 1.41 1.17 21.11
CA HIS A 120 2.44 1.26 20.07
C HIS A 120 2.00 0.58 18.77
N ALA A 121 0.70 0.32 18.61
CA ALA A 121 0.21 -0.30 17.39
C ALA A 121 0.48 0.58 16.18
N MET A 122 0.92 -0.04 15.09
CA MET A 122 1.20 0.67 13.84
C MET A 122 0.98 -0.27 12.66
N HIS A 123 0.20 0.19 11.69
CA HIS A 123 0.16 -0.44 10.38
C HIS A 123 1.38 0.00 9.58
N VAL A 124 2.12 -0.92 8.97
CA VAL A 124 3.31 -0.60 8.17
C VAL A 124 3.08 -1.13 6.76
N GLU A 125 3.15 -0.25 5.76
CA GLU A 125 2.93 -0.64 4.37
C GLU A 125 3.84 0.10 3.40
N LYS A 126 4.00 -0.49 2.20
CA LYS A 126 4.73 0.11 1.08
C LYS A 126 3.93 1.25 0.45
N VAL A 127 4.63 2.11 -0.28
CA VAL A 127 4.01 3.25 -0.97
C VAL A 127 2.91 2.80 -1.93
N SER A 128 3.17 1.82 -2.80
CA SER A 128 2.16 1.33 -3.74
C SER A 128 0.90 0.81 -3.04
N ALA A 129 1.04 0.06 -1.94
CA ALA A 129 -0.11 -0.41 -1.17
C ALA A 129 -0.90 0.74 -0.54
N PHE A 130 -0.20 1.73 0.03
CA PHE A 130 -0.84 2.94 0.58
C PHE A 130 -1.61 3.72 -0.50
N LEU A 131 -1.01 3.93 -1.67
CA LEU A 131 -1.64 4.65 -2.79
C LEU A 131 -2.82 3.87 -3.38
N ASN A 132 -2.72 2.55 -3.52
CA ASN A 132 -3.82 1.72 -4.01
C ASN A 132 -5.00 1.75 -3.04
N ARG A 133 -4.75 1.72 -1.73
CA ARG A 133 -5.82 1.87 -0.74
C ARG A 133 -6.50 3.24 -0.83
N LEU A 134 -5.75 4.32 -1.06
CA LEU A 134 -6.35 5.63 -1.32
C LEU A 134 -7.17 5.64 -2.62
N LEU A 135 -6.70 4.95 -3.67
CA LEU A 135 -7.44 4.81 -4.94
C LEU A 135 -8.73 4.02 -4.76
N ASP A 136 -8.71 2.96 -3.96
CA ASP A 136 -9.90 2.17 -3.64
C ASP A 136 -10.88 2.95 -2.76
N ASP A 137 -10.36 3.74 -1.80
CA ASP A 137 -11.15 4.55 -0.88
C ASP A 137 -11.85 5.74 -1.59
N ASP A 138 -11.16 6.47 -2.47
CA ASP A 138 -11.69 7.59 -3.24
C ASP A 138 -11.05 7.71 -4.64
N PRO A 139 -11.53 6.92 -5.63
CA PRO A 139 -10.95 6.93 -6.96
C PRO A 139 -11.00 8.30 -7.65
N ALA A 140 -12.06 9.07 -7.40
CA ALA A 140 -12.27 10.36 -8.05
C ALA A 140 -11.21 11.39 -7.59
N GLU A 141 -10.95 11.46 -6.29
CA GLU A 141 -9.95 12.37 -5.75
C GLU A 141 -8.52 11.96 -6.09
N VAL A 142 -8.22 10.67 -6.14
CA VAL A 142 -6.91 10.19 -6.58
C VAL A 142 -6.67 10.53 -8.05
N LEU A 143 -7.67 10.31 -8.92
CA LEU A 143 -7.58 10.69 -10.33
C LEU A 143 -7.41 12.21 -10.51
N ALA A 144 -8.13 13.01 -9.73
CA ALA A 144 -7.96 14.47 -9.72
C ALA A 144 -6.54 14.87 -9.26
N ALA A 145 -5.99 14.22 -8.24
CA ALA A 145 -4.61 14.43 -7.80
C ALA A 145 -3.60 14.11 -8.90
N MET A 146 -3.79 13.01 -9.62
CA MET A 146 -2.86 12.62 -10.69
C MET A 146 -2.90 13.62 -11.86
N ASN A 147 -4.09 14.15 -12.18
CA ASN A 147 -4.23 15.23 -13.16
C ASN A 147 -3.50 16.51 -12.71
N GLU A 148 -3.56 16.85 -11.42
CA GLU A 148 -2.86 18.01 -10.87
C GLU A 148 -1.33 17.83 -10.90
N VAL A 149 -0.82 16.62 -10.64
CA VAL A 149 0.61 16.30 -10.75
C VAL A 149 1.10 16.58 -12.18
N VAL A 150 0.38 16.10 -13.20
CA VAL A 150 0.81 16.25 -14.59
C VAL A 150 0.59 17.66 -15.14
N SER A 151 -0.32 18.46 -14.56
CA SER A 151 -0.56 19.84 -15.00
C SER A 151 0.50 20.85 -14.56
N ARG A 152 1.41 20.48 -13.64
CA ARG A 152 2.42 21.40 -13.07
C ARG A 152 3.63 21.63 -13.98
N THR A 153 3.75 20.90 -15.07
CA THR A 153 4.92 20.96 -15.96
C THR A 153 4.51 20.72 -17.41
N ASP A 154 5.04 21.55 -18.32
CA ASP A 154 4.94 21.28 -19.76
C ASP A 154 5.91 20.17 -20.21
N ARG A 155 6.87 19.79 -19.34
CA ARG A 155 7.81 18.69 -19.58
C ARG A 155 7.27 17.37 -19.01
N ALA A 156 7.52 16.27 -19.72
CA ALA A 156 7.08 14.94 -19.33
C ALA A 156 7.49 14.54 -17.88
N PRO A 157 6.61 13.84 -17.12
CA PRO A 157 5.27 13.44 -17.52
C PRO A 157 4.28 14.60 -17.41
N ASN A 158 3.65 14.98 -18.53
CA ASN A 158 2.64 16.04 -18.59
C ASN A 158 1.24 15.51 -18.98
N SER A 159 1.11 14.18 -19.04
CA SER A 159 -0.16 13.48 -19.22
C SER A 159 -0.26 12.26 -18.30
N ILE A 160 -1.48 11.81 -18.02
CA ILE A 160 -1.75 10.62 -17.19
C ILE A 160 -1.05 9.37 -17.75
N ARG A 161 -1.08 9.19 -19.08
CA ARG A 161 -0.38 8.10 -19.77
C ARG A 161 1.11 8.07 -19.46
N GLU A 162 1.78 9.22 -19.64
CA GLU A 162 3.22 9.33 -19.36
C GLU A 162 3.55 9.19 -17.88
N LEU A 163 2.66 9.68 -16.99
CA LEU A 163 2.82 9.50 -15.55
C LEU A 163 2.77 8.01 -15.19
N ILE A 164 1.76 7.27 -15.68
CA ILE A 164 1.64 5.83 -15.49
C ILE A 164 2.89 5.12 -16.02
N ASP A 165 3.33 5.43 -17.24
CA ASP A 165 4.51 4.80 -17.84
C ASP A 165 5.79 5.08 -17.05
N LYS A 166 5.93 6.29 -16.50
CA LYS A 166 7.06 6.65 -15.64
C LYS A 166 7.01 5.94 -14.29
N MET A 167 5.82 5.73 -13.72
CA MET A 167 5.66 4.97 -12.47
C MET A 167 5.88 3.46 -12.69
N ALA A 168 5.54 2.94 -13.88
CA ALA A 168 5.66 1.52 -14.20
C ALA A 168 7.09 0.97 -14.21
N VAL A 169 8.10 1.85 -14.19
CA VAL A 169 9.53 1.52 -14.10
C VAL A 169 10.16 1.87 -12.75
N GLN A 170 9.38 2.39 -11.80
CA GLN A 170 9.83 2.71 -10.45
C GLN A 170 9.33 1.65 -9.47
N GLU A 171 10.25 1.00 -8.75
CA GLU A 171 9.92 -0.16 -7.91
C GLU A 171 8.88 0.13 -6.81
N ASP A 172 8.91 1.32 -6.22
CA ASP A 172 7.99 1.79 -5.17
C ASP A 172 6.59 2.12 -5.72
N LEU A 173 6.50 2.56 -6.98
CA LEU A 173 5.27 3.01 -7.64
C LEU A 173 4.66 2.00 -8.61
N LYS A 174 5.38 0.95 -9.03
CA LYS A 174 4.91 0.02 -10.08
C LYS A 174 3.56 -0.61 -9.75
N GLY A 175 3.32 -0.98 -8.48
CA GLY A 175 2.04 -1.53 -8.04
C GLY A 175 0.88 -0.55 -8.21
N PHE A 176 1.12 0.73 -7.93
CA PHE A 176 0.13 1.79 -8.14
C PHE A 176 -0.04 2.15 -9.61
N ALA A 177 1.03 2.11 -10.40
CA ALA A 177 0.94 2.29 -11.85
C ALA A 177 -0.03 1.29 -12.49
N HIS A 178 0.00 0.04 -12.06
CA HIS A 178 -0.91 -1.00 -12.55
C HIS A 178 -2.38 -0.72 -12.22
N ASP A 179 -2.70 -0.42 -10.96
CA ASP A 179 -4.09 -0.23 -10.54
C ASP A 179 -4.65 1.10 -11.08
N LEU A 180 -3.84 2.16 -11.10
CA LEU A 180 -4.21 3.42 -11.74
C LEU A 180 -4.47 3.23 -13.25
N ASN A 181 -3.66 2.41 -13.93
CA ASN A 181 -3.83 2.13 -15.35
C ASN A 181 -5.16 1.43 -15.68
N GLU A 182 -5.70 0.65 -14.75
CA GLU A 182 -7.03 0.05 -14.93
C GLU A 182 -8.16 1.02 -14.57
N ALA A 183 -7.92 1.94 -13.63
CA ALA A 183 -8.89 2.94 -13.19
C ALA A 183 -9.10 4.09 -14.20
N VAL A 184 -8.12 4.38 -15.07
CA VAL A 184 -8.22 5.47 -16.05
C VAL A 184 -8.94 5.03 -17.35
N PRO A 185 -9.58 5.97 -18.07
CA PRO A 185 -10.11 5.72 -19.41
C PRO A 185 -9.07 5.12 -20.38
N ALA A 186 -9.54 4.29 -21.32
CA ALA A 186 -8.66 3.54 -22.23
C ALA A 186 -7.69 4.42 -23.04
N ASP A 187 -8.14 5.63 -23.41
CA ASP A 187 -7.37 6.65 -24.12
C ASP A 187 -6.32 7.36 -23.24
N GLN A 188 -6.31 7.13 -21.92
CA GLN A 188 -5.35 7.69 -20.96
C GLN A 188 -4.40 6.64 -20.36
N ARG A 189 -4.62 5.35 -20.62
CA ARG A 189 -3.81 4.25 -20.10
C ARG A 189 -2.35 4.35 -20.50
N GLY A 190 -1.42 4.01 -19.62
CA GLY A 190 -0.01 3.76 -19.94
C GLY A 190 0.18 2.65 -20.99
N THR A 191 1.32 2.70 -21.67
CA THR A 191 1.71 1.76 -22.74
C THR A 191 2.93 0.91 -22.41
N HIS A 192 3.62 1.20 -21.31
CA HIS A 192 4.86 0.54 -20.95
C HIS A 192 4.67 -0.99 -20.86
N PRO A 193 5.59 -1.83 -21.40
CA PRO A 193 5.42 -3.28 -21.43
C PRO A 193 5.17 -3.95 -20.08
N SER A 194 5.74 -3.40 -19.00
CA SER A 194 5.52 -3.93 -17.64
C SER A 194 4.03 -3.90 -17.25
N LEU A 195 3.25 -2.95 -17.75
CA LEU A 195 1.82 -2.82 -17.48
C LEU A 195 1.00 -3.98 -18.07
N GLN A 196 1.43 -4.49 -19.22
CA GLN A 196 0.73 -5.54 -19.97
C GLN A 196 0.91 -6.94 -19.37
N ALA A 197 2.06 -7.20 -18.73
CA ALA A 197 2.37 -8.51 -18.14
C ALA A 197 1.41 -8.89 -16.99
N SER A 198 0.90 -7.90 -16.26
CA SER A 198 -0.04 -8.11 -15.14
C SER A 198 -1.45 -8.52 -15.58
N ARG A 199 -1.91 -8.04 -16.75
CA ARG A 199 -3.27 -8.29 -17.25
C ARG A 199 -3.44 -9.76 -17.61
N SER A 200 -2.42 -10.37 -18.21
CA SER A 200 -2.42 -11.80 -18.53
C SER A 200 -2.42 -12.70 -17.29
N ALA A 201 -1.78 -12.27 -16.19
CA ALA A 201 -1.78 -13.03 -14.93
C ALA A 201 -3.10 -12.90 -14.16
N LYS A 202 -3.70 -11.69 -14.12
CA LYS A 202 -5.00 -11.44 -13.45
C LYS A 202 -6.16 -12.10 -14.21
N VAL A 203 -6.18 -12.02 -15.54
CA VAL A 203 -7.18 -12.71 -16.39
C VAL A 203 -7.04 -14.23 -16.32
N ALA A 204 -5.83 -14.78 -16.18
CA ALA A 204 -5.63 -16.21 -15.98
C ALA A 204 -6.09 -16.71 -14.60
N LEU A 205 -6.04 -15.86 -13.56
CA LEU A 205 -6.60 -16.17 -12.24
C LEU A 205 -8.13 -16.08 -12.21
N ASP A 206 -8.73 -15.07 -12.84
CA ASP A 206 -10.19 -14.90 -12.91
C ASP A 206 -10.86 -15.91 -13.87
N GLY A 207 -10.08 -16.61 -14.70
CA GLY A 207 -10.54 -17.67 -15.61
C GLY A 207 -10.70 -19.05 -14.99
N ILE A 208 -10.39 -19.24 -13.69
CA ILE A 208 -10.64 -20.48 -12.97
C ILE A 208 -12.03 -20.37 -12.34
N ALA A 209 -13.02 -21.01 -12.99
CA ALA A 209 -14.35 -21.20 -12.41
C ALA A 209 -14.22 -21.80 -10.99
N PRO A 210 -15.01 -21.34 -10.00
CA PRO A 210 -15.00 -21.95 -8.68
C PRO A 210 -15.38 -23.44 -8.80
N PRO A 211 -14.88 -24.32 -7.90
CA PRO A 211 -15.28 -25.71 -7.89
C PRO A 211 -16.80 -25.80 -7.82
N GLY A 212 -17.39 -26.43 -8.84
CA GLY A 212 -18.82 -26.55 -9.00
C GLY A 212 -19.48 -27.08 -7.72
N GLU A 213 -20.44 -26.30 -7.23
CA GLU A 213 -21.46 -26.74 -6.29
C GLU A 213 -22.12 -28.01 -6.85
N VAL A 214 -22.04 -29.10 -6.10
CA VAL A 214 -22.68 -30.37 -6.46
C VAL A 214 -24.18 -30.17 -6.33
N ALA A 215 -24.83 -29.81 -7.44
CA ALA A 215 -26.28 -29.72 -7.51
C ALA A 215 -26.89 -31.12 -7.31
N ALA A 216 -27.54 -31.30 -6.17
CA ALA A 216 -28.39 -32.45 -5.88
C ALA A 216 -29.47 -32.60 -6.96
N LYS A 217 -29.47 -33.73 -7.66
CA LYS A 217 -30.63 -34.22 -8.41
C LYS A 217 -31.30 -35.33 -7.61
N SER A 218 -32.51 -35.04 -7.16
CA SER A 218 -33.51 -36.01 -6.70
C SER A 218 -34.24 -36.57 -7.93
N ALA A 219 -34.35 -37.90 -8.02
CA ALA A 219 -35.60 -38.63 -8.34
C ALA A 219 -35.38 -40.16 -8.35
N LEU A 220 -35.93 -40.80 -7.32
CA LEU A 220 -36.80 -41.99 -7.32
C LEU A 220 -36.43 -43.29 -8.08
N ALA A 221 -36.20 -44.32 -7.24
CA ALA A 221 -36.80 -45.67 -7.24
C ALA A 221 -36.47 -46.69 -8.34
N SER A 222 -35.84 -47.81 -7.94
CA SER A 222 -36.44 -49.16 -8.04
C SER A 222 -35.53 -50.24 -7.42
N GLU A 223 -36.03 -50.84 -6.33
CA GLU A 223 -36.15 -52.29 -6.09
C GLU A 223 -34.97 -53.29 -6.25
N SER A 224 -34.80 -54.05 -5.16
CA SER A 224 -34.66 -55.51 -5.13
C SER A 224 -33.32 -56.18 -5.51
N ARG A 225 -32.63 -56.72 -4.50
CA ARG A 225 -32.67 -58.17 -4.19
C ARG A 225 -31.91 -58.51 -2.89
N LYS A 226 -32.67 -59.04 -1.92
CA LYS A 226 -32.20 -59.89 -0.81
C LYS A 226 -32.08 -61.34 -1.29
N SER A 227 -30.99 -62.00 -0.93
CA SER A 227 -30.81 -63.45 -0.69
C SER A 227 -29.30 -63.67 -0.45
N ALA A 228 -28.79 -64.22 0.65
CA ALA A 228 -29.14 -65.42 1.41
C ALA A 228 -28.69 -65.23 2.89
N GLN A 229 -29.48 -65.54 3.93
CA GLN A 229 -29.82 -66.85 4.51
C GLN A 229 -28.67 -67.53 5.27
N ALA A 230 -28.77 -67.51 6.62
CA ALA A 230 -28.53 -68.58 7.62
C ALA A 230 -28.30 -67.90 8.99
N GLN A 231 -29.26 -67.89 9.93
CA GLN A 231 -29.50 -68.90 10.97
C GLN A 231 -28.19 -69.30 11.69
N ASP A 232 -27.95 -68.85 12.91
CA ASP A 232 -28.52 -69.33 14.19
C ASP A 232 -27.41 -70.05 15.00
N LYS A 233 -27.51 -69.99 16.33
CA LYS A 233 -26.56 -70.37 17.39
C LYS A 233 -25.53 -69.27 17.70
N GLY A 234 -25.38 -68.78 18.92
CA GLY A 234 -25.84 -69.27 20.21
C GLY A 234 -24.73 -68.97 21.22
N ALA A 235 -25.13 -68.38 22.35
CA ALA A 235 -24.49 -68.46 23.66
C ALA A 235 -23.03 -67.96 23.86
N GLU A 236 -22.95 -67.00 24.79
CA GLU A 236 -22.07 -67.03 25.97
C GLU A 236 -20.57 -66.69 25.88
N ARG A 237 -20.20 -65.82 26.85
CA ARG A 237 -18.90 -65.70 27.56
C ARG A 237 -17.74 -65.14 26.72
N GLU A 238 -16.80 -64.35 27.22
CA GLU A 238 -16.41 -63.83 28.53
C GLU A 238 -15.38 -62.72 28.22
N LEU A 239 -15.32 -61.68 29.05
CA LEU A 239 -14.25 -60.66 29.20
C LEU A 239 -14.01 -59.66 28.06
#